data_AF-A0A3A8UIL1-F1
#
_entry.id   AF-A0A3A8UIL1-F1
#
_cell.length_a   1.000
_cell.length_b   1.000
_cell.length_c   1.000
_cell.angle_alpha   90.00
_cell.angle_beta   90.00
_cell.angle_gamma   90.00
#
_symmetry.space_group_name_H-M   'P 1'
#
loop_
_entity.id
_entity.type
_entity.pdbx_description
1 polymer ?
#
loop_
_entity_poly.entity_id
_entity_poly.type
_entity_poly.pdbx_seq_one_letter_code
_entity_poly.pdbx_strand_id
1 'polypeptide(L)'
;MKVTDKSWSSDASRTIYEPAVTRENNKDTKKAAASQAKDPDMDLLSESLKALSKPASKENNSNFKMKSKTDDSVGQLASMLARAETRIDVQQVASRAIRALANLKMAAFSSEGSEAKKIARMIKRMEKLMKRIQKKLQHLSKEEQLENQKKKAEKNMEEQKVEQIKEELNTRRKKRRKDERNYANKELAEDAKTASQELVSSMSGALSPSSSPSVSVPDMSGFSGDAGIADSVSIDISV
;
A
#
# COMPACT_ATOMS: atom_id res chain seq x y z
N MET A 1 0.00 52.05 -16.94
CA MET A 1 1.38 51.60 -16.64
C MET A 1 1.36 50.11 -16.40
N LYS A 2 2.08 49.35 -17.23
CA LYS A 2 2.39 47.93 -17.01
C LYS A 2 3.54 47.85 -16.02
N VAL A 3 3.46 46.98 -15.02
CA VAL A 3 4.63 46.54 -14.25
C VAL A 3 4.58 45.03 -14.14
N THR A 4 5.39 44.38 -14.96
CA THR A 4 5.72 42.96 -14.89
C THR A 4 6.93 42.75 -13.99
N ASP A 5 6.92 41.60 -13.32
CA ASP A 5 8.03 40.78 -12.83
C ASP A 5 9.09 41.37 -11.90
N LYS A 6 9.15 40.84 -10.67
CA LYS A 6 10.42 40.35 -10.11
C LYS A 6 10.22 39.01 -9.40
N SER A 7 10.92 38.03 -9.95
CA SER A 7 11.19 36.70 -9.44
C SER A 7 11.92 36.74 -8.09
N TRP A 8 11.45 35.94 -7.14
CA TRP A 8 12.29 35.42 -6.07
C TRP A 8 12.44 33.92 -6.24
N SER A 9 13.53 33.54 -6.92
CA SER A 9 14.21 32.26 -6.71
C SER A 9 15.44 32.54 -5.87
N SER A 10 15.58 31.83 -4.76
CA SER A 10 16.82 31.42 -4.09
C SER A 10 16.38 30.61 -2.87
N ASP A 11 16.24 29.29 -3.00
CA ASP A 11 17.33 28.35 -2.76
C ASP A 11 17.74 28.35 -1.27
N ALA A 12 17.02 27.55 -0.49
CA ALA A 12 17.42 27.14 0.84
C ALA A 12 16.95 25.70 1.06
N SER A 13 17.93 24.78 0.94
CA SER A 13 17.99 23.56 1.74
C SER A 13 16.98 22.45 1.41
N ARG A 14 17.14 21.83 0.24
CA ARG A 14 16.76 20.42 0.04
C ARG A 14 17.99 19.55 -0.17
N THR A 15 18.82 19.44 0.85
CA THR A 15 19.69 18.27 1.03
C THR A 15 18.80 17.12 1.52
N ILE A 16 18.08 16.50 0.59
CA ILE A 16 17.43 15.22 0.82
C ILE A 16 18.54 14.17 0.78
N TYR A 17 18.78 13.55 1.93
CA TYR A 17 19.62 12.37 2.07
C TYR A 17 19.07 11.25 1.17
N GLU A 18 19.81 10.89 0.13
CA GLU A 18 19.50 9.79 -0.79
C GLU A 18 20.28 8.54 -0.31
N PRO A 19 19.62 7.49 0.22
CA PRO A 19 20.32 6.24 0.48
C PRO A 19 20.56 5.51 -0.83
N ALA A 20 21.82 5.20 -1.12
CA ALA A 20 22.23 4.38 -2.25
C ALA A 20 21.57 2.99 -2.19
N VAL A 21 20.57 2.76 -3.04
CA VAL A 21 20.04 1.42 -3.30
C VAL A 21 20.62 0.95 -4.63
N THR A 22 21.43 -0.09 -4.54
CA THR A 22 22.04 -0.84 -5.62
C THR A 22 21.00 -1.24 -6.67
N ARG A 23 21.24 -0.81 -7.90
CA ARG A 23 20.51 -1.22 -9.09
C ARG A 23 21.06 -2.59 -9.53
N GLU A 24 20.49 -3.68 -9.03
CA GLU A 24 20.70 -5.01 -9.60
C GLU A 24 19.45 -5.49 -10.33
N ASN A 25 19.66 -5.69 -11.63
CA ASN A 25 18.94 -6.49 -12.63
C ASN A 25 17.65 -7.21 -12.21
N ASN A 26 16.56 -6.79 -12.85
CA ASN A 26 15.37 -7.58 -13.09
C ASN A 26 15.70 -8.78 -14.00
N LYS A 27 15.70 -9.98 -13.43
CA LYS A 27 15.27 -11.23 -14.10
C LYS A 27 14.93 -12.23 -13.00
N ASP A 28 13.64 -12.52 -12.89
CA ASP A 28 13.02 -13.81 -12.56
C ASP A 28 11.72 -13.62 -11.78
N THR A 29 10.63 -13.61 -12.54
CA THR A 29 9.27 -13.74 -12.04
C THR A 29 9.01 -15.18 -11.60
N LYS A 30 8.14 -15.30 -10.58
CA LYS A 30 7.43 -16.52 -10.13
C LYS A 30 8.20 -17.51 -9.24
N LYS A 31 8.47 -17.09 -8.00
CA LYS A 31 8.35 -17.97 -6.81
C LYS A 31 8.08 -17.17 -5.52
N ALA A 32 7.08 -16.28 -5.55
CA ALA A 32 6.64 -15.55 -4.36
C ALA A 32 5.50 -16.31 -3.65
N ALA A 33 5.80 -17.51 -3.17
CA ALA A 33 4.95 -18.21 -2.21
C ALA A 33 5.86 -18.70 -1.09
N ALA A 34 5.69 -18.12 0.10
CA ALA A 34 6.37 -18.45 1.35
C ALA A 34 7.88 -18.11 1.43
N SER A 35 8.27 -16.86 1.20
CA SER A 35 9.42 -16.34 1.94
C SER A 35 8.95 -16.05 3.36
N GLN A 36 9.48 -16.78 4.34
CA GLN A 36 9.41 -16.37 5.73
C GLN A 36 9.93 -14.94 5.81
N ALA A 37 9.03 -13.96 5.94
CA ALA A 37 9.44 -12.60 6.27
C ALA A 37 10.16 -12.70 7.61
N LYS A 38 11.49 -12.65 7.55
CA LYS A 38 12.34 -12.70 8.74
C LYS A 38 12.05 -11.43 9.52
N ASP A 39 11.41 -11.57 10.67
CA ASP A 39 11.22 -10.46 11.59
C ASP A 39 12.62 -9.98 12.04
N PRO A 40 13.05 -8.76 11.70
CA PRO A 40 14.40 -8.28 12.03
C PRO A 40 14.63 -8.28 13.55
N ASP A 41 13.57 -8.06 14.31
CA ASP A 41 13.59 -8.10 15.77
C ASP A 41 13.85 -9.51 16.32
N MET A 42 13.35 -10.56 15.65
CA MET A 42 13.60 -11.95 16.05
C MET A 42 15.05 -12.33 15.79
N ASP A 43 15.60 -11.87 14.66
CA ASP A 43 16.98 -12.09 14.30
C ASP A 43 17.92 -11.40 15.30
N LEU A 44 17.66 -10.15 15.67
CA LEU A 44 18.46 -9.40 16.63
C LEU A 44 18.48 -10.04 18.03
N LEU A 45 17.33 -10.55 18.48
CA LEU A 45 17.21 -11.28 19.75
C LEU A 45 17.94 -12.62 19.70
N SER A 46 17.82 -13.34 18.58
CA SER A 46 18.52 -14.60 18.36
C SER A 46 20.03 -14.43 18.30
N GLU A 47 20.49 -13.32 17.72
CA GLU A 47 21.90 -12.96 17.62
C GLU A 47 22.47 -12.57 18.98
N SER A 48 21.74 -11.76 19.76
CA SER A 48 22.11 -11.44 21.15
C SER A 48 22.22 -12.71 22.01
N LEU A 49 21.26 -13.62 21.88
CA LEU A 49 21.32 -14.95 22.50
C LEU A 49 22.54 -15.76 22.09
N LYS A 50 22.85 -15.75 20.79
CA LYS A 50 24.01 -16.46 20.23
C LYS A 50 25.31 -15.85 20.73
N ALA A 51 25.38 -14.53 20.87
CA ALA A 51 26.51 -13.84 21.46
C ALA A 51 26.72 -14.25 22.92
N LEU A 52 25.66 -14.35 23.73
CA LEU A 52 25.75 -14.85 25.11
C LEU A 52 26.10 -16.35 25.20
N SER A 53 25.87 -17.13 24.15
CA SER A 53 26.21 -18.56 24.11
C SER A 53 27.69 -18.82 23.79
N LYS A 54 28.40 -17.83 23.23
CA LYS A 54 29.83 -17.92 22.96
C LYS A 54 30.64 -17.69 24.24
N PRO A 55 31.74 -18.43 24.46
CA PRO A 55 32.64 -18.17 25.58
C PRO A 55 33.26 -16.77 25.41
N ALA A 56 33.20 -15.95 26.45
CA ALA A 56 33.75 -14.60 26.43
C ALA A 56 35.27 -14.63 26.30
N SER A 57 35.83 -13.99 25.26
CA SER A 57 37.24 -13.64 25.22
C SER A 57 37.51 -12.55 26.26
N LYS A 58 38.51 -12.78 27.12
CA LYS A 58 38.96 -11.85 28.17
C LYS A 58 39.33 -10.50 27.55
N GLU A 59 38.57 -9.45 27.88
CA GLU A 59 39.07 -8.08 28.10
C GLU A 59 37.89 -7.16 28.46
N ASN A 60 37.76 -6.79 29.74
CA ASN A 60 37.79 -5.39 30.16
C ASN A 60 37.59 -5.26 31.67
N ASN A 61 38.56 -4.60 32.29
CA ASN A 61 38.59 -4.23 33.70
C ASN A 61 37.86 -2.89 33.86
N SER A 62 36.60 -2.88 34.28
CA SER A 62 35.94 -1.65 34.72
C SER A 62 35.05 -1.90 35.93
N ASN A 63 35.42 -1.27 37.05
CA ASN A 63 34.76 -1.34 38.35
C ASN A 63 33.45 -0.52 38.36
N PHE A 64 32.47 -0.90 37.54
CA PHE A 64 31.16 -0.26 37.56
C PHE A 64 30.24 -0.95 38.59
N LYS A 65 30.16 -0.39 39.81
CA LYS A 65 29.18 -0.79 40.83
C LYS A 65 27.77 -0.35 40.39
N MET A 66 27.13 -1.14 39.54
CA MET A 66 25.69 -1.03 39.31
C MET A 66 24.94 -1.50 40.56
N LYS A 67 24.22 -0.60 41.22
CA LYS A 67 23.14 -0.99 42.13
C LYS A 67 21.99 -1.51 41.28
N SER A 68 22.02 -2.80 40.97
CA SER A 68 20.93 -3.46 40.26
C SER A 68 19.79 -3.73 41.24
N LYS A 69 18.65 -3.06 41.06
CA LYS A 69 17.38 -3.53 41.63
C LYS A 69 16.99 -4.80 40.86
N THR A 70 17.66 -5.92 41.13
CA THR A 70 17.45 -7.18 40.41
C THR A 70 16.49 -8.07 41.17
N ASP A 71 15.20 -7.78 41.00
CA ASP A 71 14.13 -8.74 41.24
C ASP A 71 13.86 -9.60 39.97
N ASP A 72 14.77 -9.59 38.98
CA ASP A 72 14.65 -10.34 37.71
C ASP A 72 14.83 -11.87 37.88
N SER A 73 14.18 -12.45 38.88
CA SER A 73 13.99 -13.88 39.03
C SER A 73 13.27 -14.43 37.81
N VAL A 74 13.65 -15.65 37.40
CA VAL A 74 13.00 -16.38 36.29
C VAL A 74 11.48 -16.44 36.47
N GLY A 75 10.99 -16.55 37.71
CA GLY A 75 9.56 -16.57 38.01
C GLY A 75 8.86 -15.23 37.71
N GLN A 76 9.48 -14.12 38.10
CA GLN A 76 8.94 -12.79 37.82
C GLN A 76 8.94 -12.49 36.32
N LEU A 77 10.04 -12.78 35.63
CA LEU A 77 10.13 -12.63 34.17
C LEU A 77 9.11 -13.51 33.44
N ALA A 78 8.85 -14.72 33.92
CA ALA A 78 7.80 -15.58 33.36
C ALA A 78 6.39 -15.00 33.59
N SER A 79 6.12 -14.42 34.77
CA SER A 79 4.84 -13.77 35.04
C SER A 79 4.62 -12.51 34.19
N MET A 80 5.68 -11.73 33.98
CA MET A 80 5.67 -10.55 33.12
C MET A 80 5.50 -10.94 31.65
N LEU A 81 6.15 -12.01 31.20
CA LEU A 81 5.95 -12.58 29.87
C LEU A 81 4.51 -13.04 29.66
N ALA A 82 3.88 -13.65 30.67
CA ALA A 82 2.49 -14.09 30.58
C ALA A 82 1.54 -12.89 30.39
N ARG A 83 1.77 -11.80 31.12
CA ARG A 83 1.00 -10.55 31.06
C ARG A 83 1.29 -9.68 29.83
N ALA A 84 2.43 -9.85 29.19
CA ALA A 84 2.81 -9.05 28.02
C ALA A 84 1.87 -9.37 26.85
N GLU A 85 1.06 -8.41 26.42
CA GLU A 85 0.12 -8.58 25.30
C GLU A 85 0.74 -8.16 23.97
N THR A 86 1.59 -7.13 23.98
CA THR A 86 2.18 -6.57 22.76
C THR A 86 3.58 -7.11 22.47
N ARG A 87 4.02 -7.00 21.21
CA ARG A 87 5.40 -7.34 20.81
C ARG A 87 6.43 -6.52 21.60
N ILE A 88 6.14 -5.24 21.80
CA ILE A 88 7.01 -4.30 22.52
C ILE A 88 7.20 -4.75 23.97
N ASP A 89 6.12 -5.14 24.64
CA ASP A 89 6.20 -5.63 26.03
C ASP A 89 7.03 -6.91 26.12
N VAL A 90 6.84 -7.84 25.17
CA VAL A 90 7.61 -9.08 25.11
C VAL A 90 9.10 -8.80 24.84
N GLN A 91 9.43 -7.81 24.01
CA GLN A 91 10.82 -7.38 23.79
C GLN A 91 11.46 -6.81 25.05
N GLN A 92 10.74 -5.99 25.81
CA GLN A 92 11.25 -5.46 27.08
C GLN A 92 11.56 -6.59 28.08
N VAL A 93 10.67 -7.59 28.17
CA VAL A 93 10.90 -8.81 28.96
C VAL A 93 12.14 -9.54 28.45
N ALA A 94 12.31 -9.62 27.13
CA ALA A 94 13.46 -10.27 26.51
C ALA A 94 14.78 -9.57 26.86
N SER A 95 14.86 -8.24 26.77
CA SER A 95 16.06 -7.48 27.14
C SER A 95 16.44 -7.68 28.60
N ARG A 96 15.45 -7.72 29.51
CA ARG A 96 15.68 -8.02 30.93
C ARG A 96 16.17 -9.46 31.13
N ALA A 97 15.56 -10.42 30.44
CA ALA A 97 15.97 -11.82 30.48
C ALA A 97 17.40 -12.03 29.95
N ILE A 98 17.78 -11.35 28.87
CA ILE A 98 19.14 -11.38 28.30
C ILE A 98 20.15 -10.87 29.34
N ARG A 99 19.87 -9.71 29.95
CA ARG A 99 20.76 -9.12 30.97
C ARG A 99 20.88 -10.02 32.19
N ALA A 100 19.77 -10.58 32.67
CA ALA A 100 19.77 -11.53 33.78
C ALA A 100 20.54 -12.82 33.46
N LEU A 101 20.41 -13.34 32.23
CA LEU A 101 21.18 -14.51 31.76
C LEU A 101 22.69 -14.20 31.72
N ALA A 102 23.08 -13.04 31.17
CA ALA A 102 24.48 -12.60 31.18
C ALA A 102 25.05 -12.54 32.60
N ASN A 103 24.32 -11.93 33.53
CA ASN A 103 24.73 -11.84 34.93
C ASN A 103 24.87 -13.23 35.57
N LEU A 104 23.95 -14.15 35.30
CA LEU A 104 24.03 -15.53 35.79
C LEU A 104 25.22 -16.29 35.21
N LYS A 105 25.55 -16.10 33.93
CA LYS A 105 26.74 -16.69 33.32
C LYS A 105 28.03 -16.13 33.92
N MET A 106 28.10 -14.82 34.15
CA MET A 106 29.22 -14.19 34.84
C MET A 106 29.36 -14.72 36.28
N ALA A 107 28.25 -14.80 37.03
CA ALA A 107 28.25 -15.38 38.37
C ALA A 107 28.67 -16.86 38.37
N ALA A 108 28.29 -17.63 37.35
CA ALA A 108 28.69 -19.03 37.22
C ALA A 108 30.21 -19.20 37.10
N PHE A 109 30.92 -18.26 36.45
CA PHE A 109 32.39 -18.30 36.35
C PHE A 109 33.09 -18.03 37.68
N SER A 110 32.45 -17.30 38.59
CA SER A 110 33.00 -16.98 39.91
C SER A 110 32.49 -17.89 41.03
N SER A 111 31.51 -18.76 40.75
CA SER A 111 30.87 -19.62 41.74
C SER A 111 31.46 -21.02 41.75
N GLU A 112 31.69 -21.58 42.93
CA GLU A 112 32.18 -22.95 43.12
C GLU A 112 31.20 -23.79 43.96
N GLY A 113 31.38 -25.12 43.94
CA GLY A 113 30.66 -26.04 44.82
C GLY A 113 29.13 -26.08 44.63
N SER A 114 28.38 -25.94 45.74
CA SER A 114 26.91 -26.11 45.74
C SER A 114 26.16 -24.95 45.08
N GLU A 115 26.76 -23.76 45.05
CA GLU A 115 26.20 -22.55 44.45
C GLU A 115 26.27 -22.61 42.92
N ALA A 116 27.36 -23.13 42.36
CA ALA A 116 27.50 -23.39 40.93
C ALA A 116 26.35 -24.29 40.41
N LYS A 117 25.94 -25.30 41.18
CA LYS A 117 24.79 -26.17 40.82
C LYS A 117 23.44 -25.42 40.87
N LYS A 118 23.27 -24.43 41.75
CA LYS A 118 22.06 -23.59 41.79
C LYS A 118 22.03 -22.64 40.59
N ILE A 119 23.15 -21.98 40.28
CA ILE A 119 23.28 -21.07 39.15
C ILE A 119 23.10 -21.80 37.82
N ALA A 120 23.72 -22.97 37.64
CA ALA A 120 23.54 -23.79 36.44
C ALA A 120 22.07 -24.21 36.21
N ARG A 121 21.34 -24.55 37.28
CA ARG A 121 19.89 -24.82 37.21
C ARG A 121 19.11 -23.56 36.80
N MET A 122 19.50 -22.39 37.32
CA MET A 122 18.85 -21.13 36.97
C MET A 122 19.11 -20.73 35.51
N ILE A 123 20.34 -20.91 35.01
CA ILE A 123 20.70 -20.70 33.60
C ILE A 123 19.81 -21.57 32.69
N LYS A 124 19.69 -22.88 32.98
CA LYS A 124 18.83 -23.78 32.19
C LYS A 124 17.36 -23.34 32.18
N ARG A 125 16.85 -22.84 33.31
CA ARG A 125 15.48 -22.31 33.39
C ARG A 125 15.33 -21.02 32.60
N MET A 126 16.32 -20.13 32.65
CA MET A 126 16.34 -18.88 31.90
C MET A 126 16.39 -19.13 30.39
N GLU A 127 17.23 -20.05 29.92
CA GLU A 127 17.30 -20.45 28.51
C GLU A 127 15.96 -21.02 28.00
N LYS A 128 15.26 -21.81 28.83
CA LYS A 128 13.90 -22.27 28.51
C LYS A 128 12.90 -21.11 28.42
N LEU A 129 13.01 -20.12 29.31
CA LEU A 129 12.17 -18.92 29.25
C LEU A 129 12.44 -18.14 27.96
N MET A 130 13.70 -18.01 27.55
CA MET A 130 14.06 -17.33 26.31
C MET A 130 13.49 -18.01 25.06
N LYS A 131 13.47 -19.34 25.01
CA LYS A 131 12.76 -20.06 23.93
C LYS A 131 11.26 -19.76 23.91
N ARG A 132 10.63 -19.58 25.08
CA ARG A 132 9.21 -19.19 25.17
C ARG A 132 8.98 -17.75 24.73
N ILE A 133 9.89 -16.83 25.08
CA ILE A 133 9.87 -15.43 24.63
C ILE A 133 9.91 -15.38 23.10
N GLN A 134 10.87 -16.09 22.49
CA GLN A 134 10.99 -16.19 21.03
C GLN A 134 9.73 -16.74 20.38
N LYS A 135 9.16 -17.82 20.94
CA LYS A 135 7.93 -18.41 20.43
C LYS A 135 6.74 -17.44 20.55
N LYS A 136 6.62 -16.72 21.66
CA LYS A 136 5.54 -15.73 21.86
C LYS A 136 5.65 -14.57 20.88
N LEU A 137 6.85 -14.06 20.62
CA LEU A 137 7.07 -13.02 19.59
C LEU A 137 6.64 -13.49 18.20
N GLN A 138 6.95 -14.74 17.83
CA GLN A 138 6.51 -15.31 16.54
C GLN A 138 4.99 -15.45 16.45
N HIS A 139 4.32 -15.83 17.54
CA HIS A 139 2.86 -15.91 17.56
C HIS A 139 2.22 -14.53 17.42
N LEU A 140 2.67 -13.56 18.21
CA LEU A 140 2.17 -12.18 18.13
C LEU A 140 2.39 -11.56 16.73
N SER A 141 3.54 -11.79 16.10
CA SER A 141 3.80 -11.33 14.73
C SER A 141 2.81 -11.92 13.73
N LYS A 142 2.49 -13.22 13.85
CA LYS A 142 1.49 -13.88 12.98
C LYS A 142 0.07 -13.39 13.24
N GLU A 143 -0.30 -13.19 14.50
CA GLU A 143 -1.60 -12.63 14.90
C GLU A 143 -1.79 -11.22 14.32
N GLU A 144 -0.78 -10.37 14.45
CA GLU A 144 -0.76 -9.01 13.90
C GLU A 144 -0.86 -9.02 12.35
N GLN A 145 -0.16 -9.95 11.68
CA GLN A 145 -0.27 -10.11 10.23
C GLN A 145 -1.68 -10.51 9.80
N LEU A 146 -2.33 -11.44 10.51
CA LEU A 146 -3.69 -11.87 10.21
C LEU A 146 -4.71 -10.75 10.47
N GLU A 147 -4.54 -9.99 11.54
CA GLU A 147 -5.40 -8.84 11.84
C GLU A 147 -5.28 -7.75 10.75
N ASN A 148 -4.06 -7.47 10.31
CA ASN A 148 -3.82 -6.53 9.20
C ASN A 148 -4.41 -7.02 7.87
N GLN A 149 -4.31 -8.32 7.58
CA GLN A 149 -4.94 -8.92 6.40
C GLN A 149 -6.47 -8.80 6.45
N LYS A 150 -7.07 -9.10 7.61
CA LYS A 150 -8.52 -8.94 7.83
C LYS A 150 -8.94 -7.49 7.59
N LYS A 151 -8.27 -6.53 8.21
CA LYS A 151 -8.56 -5.09 8.05
C LYS A 151 -8.43 -4.62 6.60
N LYS A 152 -7.44 -5.14 5.87
CA LYS A 152 -7.27 -4.84 4.44
C LYS A 152 -8.38 -5.44 3.60
N ALA A 153 -8.76 -6.69 3.86
CA ALA A 153 -9.87 -7.34 3.16
C ALA A 153 -11.19 -6.61 3.39
N GLU A 154 -11.48 -6.19 4.62
CA GLU A 154 -12.69 -5.40 4.95
C GLU A 154 -12.74 -4.09 4.16
N LYS A 155 -11.63 -3.33 4.14
CA LYS A 155 -11.53 -2.09 3.35
C LYS A 155 -11.73 -2.32 1.86
N ASN A 156 -11.08 -3.35 1.30
CA ASN A 156 -11.21 -3.67 -0.12
C ASN A 156 -12.65 -4.03 -0.49
N MET A 157 -13.36 -4.77 0.37
CA MET A 157 -14.77 -5.09 0.16
C MET A 157 -15.67 -3.85 0.18
N GLU A 158 -15.38 -2.90 1.06
CA GLU A 158 -16.09 -1.63 1.11
C GLU A 158 -15.82 -0.76 -0.13
N GLU A 159 -14.57 -0.68 -0.56
CA GLU A 159 -14.16 0.02 -1.79
C GLU A 159 -14.84 -0.56 -3.03
N GLN A 160 -14.90 -1.88 -3.16
CA GLN A 160 -15.61 -2.55 -4.26
C GLN A 160 -17.10 -2.22 -4.28
N LYS A 161 -17.76 -2.19 -3.11
CA LYS A 161 -19.18 -1.78 -3.02
C LYS A 161 -19.37 -0.33 -3.44
N VAL A 162 -18.48 0.56 -3.01
CA VAL A 162 -18.52 1.98 -3.39
C VAL A 162 -18.30 2.14 -4.89
N GLU A 163 -17.39 1.39 -5.50
CA GLU A 163 -17.12 1.41 -6.93
C GLU A 163 -18.33 0.93 -7.75
N GLN A 164 -18.95 -0.17 -7.34
CA GLN A 164 -20.20 -0.68 -7.96
C GLN A 164 -21.31 0.37 -7.95
N ILE A 165 -21.52 1.05 -6.82
CA ILE A 165 -22.53 2.12 -6.71
C ILE A 165 -22.17 3.31 -7.62
N LYS A 166 -20.89 3.69 -7.68
CA LYS A 166 -20.42 4.78 -8.56
C LYS A 166 -20.65 4.44 -10.03
N GLU A 167 -20.39 3.20 -10.44
CA GLU A 167 -20.64 2.73 -11.80
C GLU A 167 -22.13 2.77 -12.14
N GLU A 168 -23.00 2.25 -11.27
CA GLU A 168 -24.46 2.31 -11.48
C GLU A 168 -24.97 3.75 -11.60
N LEU A 169 -24.47 4.65 -10.76
CA LEU A 169 -24.83 6.07 -10.80
C LEU A 169 -24.36 6.70 -12.11
N ASN A 170 -23.15 6.37 -12.56
CA ASN A 170 -22.61 6.84 -13.83
C ASN A 170 -23.38 6.32 -15.05
N THR A 171 -23.78 5.04 -15.07
CA THR A 171 -24.60 4.50 -16.17
C THR A 171 -25.96 5.18 -16.22
N ARG A 172 -26.62 5.37 -15.07
CA ARG A 172 -27.89 6.12 -14.98
C ARG A 172 -27.73 7.57 -15.46
N ARG A 173 -26.66 8.27 -15.05
CA ARG A 173 -26.36 9.64 -15.50
C ARG A 173 -26.06 9.72 -16.99
N LYS A 174 -25.34 8.74 -17.55
CA LYS A 174 -25.02 8.66 -18.99
C LYS A 174 -26.30 8.42 -19.80
N LYS A 175 -27.14 7.48 -19.36
CA LYS A 175 -28.44 7.19 -19.98
C LYS A 175 -29.30 8.45 -20.03
N ARG A 176 -29.50 9.12 -18.88
CA ARG A 176 -30.29 10.37 -18.81
C ARG A 176 -29.78 11.44 -19.78
N ARG A 177 -28.46 11.72 -19.77
CA ARG A 177 -27.84 12.70 -20.68
C ARG A 177 -28.01 12.33 -22.16
N LYS A 178 -27.99 11.03 -22.50
CA LYS A 178 -28.24 10.56 -23.86
C LYS A 178 -29.69 10.81 -24.26
N ASP A 179 -30.64 10.45 -23.39
CA ASP A 179 -32.07 10.62 -23.64
C ASP A 179 -32.44 12.10 -23.79
N GLU A 180 -31.91 12.98 -22.92
CA GLU A 180 -32.08 14.44 -22.99
C GLU A 180 -31.52 15.03 -24.30
N ARG A 181 -30.30 14.63 -24.71
CA ARG A 181 -29.71 15.08 -25.99
C ARG A 181 -30.50 14.59 -27.19
N ASN A 182 -30.97 13.34 -27.16
CA ASN A 182 -31.78 12.79 -28.23
C ASN A 182 -33.11 13.55 -28.37
N TYR A 183 -33.74 13.91 -27.25
CA TYR A 183 -34.95 14.73 -27.26
C TYR A 183 -34.67 16.12 -27.84
N ALA A 184 -33.63 16.82 -27.35
CA ALA A 184 -33.27 18.13 -27.87
C ALA A 184 -32.96 18.11 -29.38
N ASN A 185 -32.23 17.09 -29.86
CA ASN A 185 -31.95 16.92 -31.28
C ASN A 185 -33.21 16.64 -32.10
N LYS A 186 -34.17 15.91 -31.53
CA LYS A 186 -35.45 15.65 -32.19
C LYS A 186 -36.26 16.94 -32.36
N GLU A 187 -36.34 17.76 -31.31
CA GLU A 187 -37.04 19.05 -31.37
C GLU A 187 -36.35 20.02 -32.33
N LEU A 188 -35.01 20.12 -32.31
CA LEU A 188 -34.27 20.94 -33.29
C LEU A 188 -34.50 20.48 -34.74
N ALA A 189 -34.66 19.19 -34.97
CA ALA A 189 -34.96 18.66 -36.30
C ALA A 189 -36.41 18.97 -36.72
N GLU A 190 -37.38 18.95 -35.79
CA GLU A 190 -38.75 19.39 -36.07
C GLU A 190 -38.79 20.90 -36.33
N ASP A 191 -38.11 21.72 -35.54
CA ASP A 191 -37.99 23.18 -35.79
C ASP A 191 -37.39 23.46 -37.18
N ALA A 192 -36.35 22.73 -37.57
CA ALA A 192 -35.75 22.85 -38.90
C ALA A 192 -36.74 22.46 -40.01
N LYS A 193 -37.54 21.40 -39.81
CA LYS A 193 -38.59 21.01 -40.76
C LYS A 193 -39.68 22.07 -40.84
N THR A 194 -40.19 22.56 -39.71
CA THR A 194 -41.22 23.61 -39.66
C THR A 194 -40.72 24.89 -40.33
N ALA A 195 -39.51 25.34 -40.02
CA ALA A 195 -38.90 26.50 -40.67
C ALA A 195 -38.74 26.29 -42.19
N SER A 196 -38.33 25.10 -42.63
CA SER A 196 -38.25 24.79 -44.06
C SER A 196 -39.63 24.75 -44.74
N GLN A 197 -40.66 24.24 -44.06
CA GLN A 197 -42.04 24.22 -44.55
C GLN A 197 -42.64 25.64 -44.64
N GLU A 198 -42.35 26.52 -43.68
CA GLU A 198 -42.74 27.92 -43.72
C GLU A 198 -42.06 28.67 -44.87
N LEU A 199 -40.77 28.45 -45.11
CA LEU A 199 -40.07 29.02 -46.26
C LEU A 199 -40.65 28.53 -47.59
N VAL A 200 -40.90 27.23 -47.74
CA VAL A 200 -41.52 26.68 -48.96
C VAL A 200 -42.95 27.21 -49.13
N SER A 201 -43.72 27.32 -48.05
CA SER A 201 -45.09 27.86 -48.10
C SER A 201 -45.12 29.36 -48.42
N SER A 202 -44.17 30.14 -47.90
CA SER A 202 -44.02 31.56 -48.23
C SER A 202 -43.59 31.77 -49.68
N MET A 203 -42.75 30.89 -50.22
CA MET A 203 -42.36 30.91 -51.63
C MET A 203 -43.50 30.46 -52.55
N SER A 204 -44.28 29.45 -52.14
CA SER A 204 -45.46 28.99 -52.89
C SER A 204 -46.63 29.96 -52.82
N GLY A 205 -46.80 30.68 -51.70
CA GLY A 205 -47.81 31.74 -51.54
C GLY A 205 -47.46 33.02 -52.31
N ALA A 206 -46.18 33.28 -52.56
CA ALA A 206 -45.72 34.33 -53.47
C ALA A 206 -45.80 33.92 -54.95
N LEU A 207 -46.13 32.66 -55.26
CA LEU A 207 -46.21 32.10 -56.61
C LEU A 207 -47.65 31.67 -56.92
N SER A 208 -48.52 32.65 -57.15
CA SER A 208 -49.66 32.54 -58.07
C SER A 208 -49.50 33.60 -59.17
N PRO A 209 -49.95 33.35 -60.41
CA PRO A 209 -49.06 33.16 -61.53
C PRO A 209 -48.65 34.48 -62.20
N SER A 210 -47.35 34.65 -62.43
CA SER A 210 -46.86 35.30 -63.65
C SER A 210 -45.69 34.49 -64.20
N SER A 211 -46.00 33.69 -65.23
CA SER A 211 -45.14 33.30 -66.37
C SER A 211 -43.61 33.25 -66.21
N SER A 212 -43.07 32.05 -66.44
CA SER A 212 -41.66 31.66 -66.66
C SER A 212 -40.91 32.49 -67.73
N PRO A 213 -39.55 32.44 -67.81
CA PRO A 213 -38.87 31.29 -68.42
C PRO A 213 -37.54 30.83 -67.78
N SER A 214 -37.16 29.64 -68.23
CA SER A 214 -35.94 28.82 -68.09
C SER A 214 -34.59 29.51 -67.84
N VAL A 215 -33.79 28.91 -66.93
CA VAL A 215 -32.32 28.98 -66.93
C VAL A 215 -31.73 27.59 -66.61
N SER A 216 -31.13 26.96 -67.62
CA SER A 216 -30.06 25.94 -67.55
C SER A 216 -28.82 26.56 -66.86
N VAL A 217 -28.03 25.94 -65.98
CA VAL A 217 -27.07 24.79 -66.03
C VAL A 217 -26.42 24.73 -64.60
N PRO A 218 -25.49 23.83 -64.18
CA PRO A 218 -25.03 22.55 -64.74
C PRO A 218 -25.01 21.38 -63.72
N ASP A 219 -24.80 20.19 -64.27
CA ASP A 219 -24.38 18.97 -63.59
C ASP A 219 -22.99 19.17 -62.94
N MET A 220 -22.88 18.90 -61.64
CA MET A 220 -21.61 18.80 -60.91
C MET A 220 -21.56 17.45 -60.20
N SER A 221 -21.33 16.42 -61.01
CA SER A 221 -20.64 15.21 -60.60
C SER A 221 -19.30 15.57 -59.93
N GLY A 222 -19.17 15.35 -58.63
CA GLY A 222 -17.87 15.43 -57.96
C GLY A 222 -17.89 15.87 -56.50
N PHE A 223 -18.34 15.00 -55.60
CA PHE A 223 -17.69 14.92 -54.30
C PHE A 223 -17.74 13.48 -53.78
N SER A 224 -16.58 12.86 -53.93
CA SER A 224 -16.19 11.64 -53.23
C SER A 224 -16.27 11.89 -51.72
N GLY A 225 -16.95 11.00 -51.00
CA GLY A 225 -17.12 11.09 -49.56
C GLY A 225 -17.66 9.78 -49.00
N ASP A 226 -17.08 8.66 -49.43
CA ASP A 226 -17.14 7.42 -48.67
C ASP A 226 -16.45 7.65 -47.33
N ALA A 227 -17.23 7.99 -46.32
CA ALA A 227 -16.83 7.89 -44.93
C ALA A 227 -17.27 6.50 -44.43
N GLY A 228 -16.67 5.45 -45.00
CA GLY A 228 -16.57 4.16 -44.36
C GLY A 228 -15.78 4.34 -43.07
N ILE A 229 -16.49 4.46 -41.95
CA ILE A 229 -15.88 4.35 -40.62
C ILE A 229 -15.42 2.90 -40.49
N ALA A 230 -14.12 2.71 -40.72
CA ALA A 230 -13.40 1.53 -40.31
C ALA A 230 -13.40 1.47 -38.79
N ASP A 231 -14.33 0.73 -38.21
CA ASP A 231 -14.20 0.26 -36.83
C ASP A 231 -13.37 -1.03 -36.85
N SER A 232 -12.06 -0.86 -36.99
CA SER A 232 -11.08 -1.93 -36.79
C SER A 232 -10.99 -2.23 -35.29
N VAL A 233 -11.85 -3.13 -34.82
CA VAL A 233 -11.71 -3.76 -33.50
C VAL A 233 -10.55 -4.76 -33.60
N SER A 234 -9.36 -4.31 -33.21
CA SER A 234 -8.22 -5.18 -32.96
C SER A 234 -8.50 -6.00 -31.70
N ILE A 235 -8.88 -7.27 -31.90
CA ILE A 235 -8.91 -8.29 -30.85
C ILE A 235 -7.47 -8.74 -30.64
N ASP A 236 -6.89 -8.36 -29.50
CA ASP A 236 -5.64 -8.92 -29.01
C ASP A 236 -5.93 -10.33 -28.44
N ILE A 237 -5.62 -11.36 -29.22
CA ILE A 237 -5.51 -12.75 -28.77
C ILE A 237 -4.02 -13.06 -28.78
N SER A 238 -3.44 -13.08 -27.59
CA SER A 238 -2.12 -13.67 -27.33
C SER A 238 -2.33 -15.15 -26.96
N VAL A 239 -1.73 -16.05 -27.74
CA VAL A 239 -1.54 -17.47 -27.40
C VAL A 239 -0.12 -17.65 -26.87
#